data_AF-Q70W65-F1
#
_entry.id   AF-Q70W65-F1
#
_cell.length_a   1.000
_cell.length_b   1.000
_cell.length_c   1.000
_cell.angle_alpha   90.00
_cell.angle_beta   90.00
_cell.angle_gamma   90.00
#
_symmetry.space_group_name_H-M   'P 1'
#
loop_
_entity.id
_entity.type
_entity.pdbx_description
1 polymer ?
#
loop_
_entity_poly.entity_id
_entity_poly.type
_entity_poly.pdbx_seq_one_letter_code
_entity_poly.pdbx_strand_id
1 'polypeptide(L)' 'MKRFIIFMMLCTLAGCAQQNHFPPDVSGDLQPVNSASVMQEVNNV' A
#
# COMPACT_ATOMS: atom_id res chain seq x y z
N MET A 1 5.55 -35.86 -11.19
CA MET A 1 6.21 -35.08 -10.12
C MET A 1 6.60 -33.66 -10.55
N LYS A 2 7.14 -33.43 -11.76
CA LYS A 2 7.59 -32.10 -12.21
C LYS A 2 6.52 -30.98 -12.20
N ARG A 3 5.26 -31.30 -12.52
CA ARG A 3 4.14 -30.33 -12.52
C ARG A 3 3.75 -29.83 -11.12
N PHE A 4 3.90 -30.67 -10.09
CA PHE A 4 3.60 -30.29 -8.71
C PHE A 4 4.59 -29.26 -8.16
N ILE A 5 5.87 -29.39 -8.53
CA ILE A 5 6.92 -28.44 -8.14
C ILE A 5 6.63 -27.05 -8.73
N ILE A 6 6.19 -27.00 -10.00
CA ILE A 6 5.86 -25.74 -10.68
C ILE A 6 4.68 -25.06 -9.98
N PHE A 7 3.63 -25.81 -9.63
CA PHE A 7 2.50 -25.27 -8.88
C PHE A 7 2.90 -24.73 -7.50
N MET A 8 3.77 -25.44 -6.78
CA MET A 8 4.26 -24.99 -5.48
C MET A 8 5.08 -23.70 -5.57
N MET A 9 5.95 -23.56 -6.58
CA MET A 9 6.68 -22.31 -6.82
C MET A 9 5.75 -21.15 -7.15
N LEU A 10 4.69 -21.37 -7.94
CA LEU A 10 3.76 -20.29 -8.29
C LEU A 10 2.97 -19.79 -7.07
N CYS A 11 2.56 -20.68 -6.16
CA CYS A 11 1.84 -20.31 -4.93
C CYS A 11 2.72 -19.50 -3.97
N THR A 12 4.02 -19.83 -3.84
CA THR A 12 4.92 -19.07 -2.97
C THR A 12 5.21 -17.67 -3.52
N LEU A 13 5.34 -17.53 -4.85
CA LEU A 13 5.55 -16.22 -5.48
C LEU A 13 4.32 -15.30 -5.35
N ALA A 14 3.11 -15.83 -5.45
CA ALA A 14 1.87 -15.07 -5.28
C ALA A 14 1.67 -14.58 -3.83
N GLY A 15 2.09 -15.38 -2.84
CA GLY A 15 2.01 -15.01 -1.42
C GLY A 15 2.88 -13.81 -1.05
N CYS A 16 4.03 -13.62 -1.73
CA CYS A 16 4.93 -12.49 -1.49
C CYS A 16 4.38 -11.15 -2.02
N ALA A 17 3.48 -11.16 -3.01
CA ALA A 17 2.89 -9.94 -3.57
C ALA A 17 1.69 -9.43 -2.76
N GLN A 18 1.15 -10.24 -1.83
CA GLN A 18 -0.07 -9.92 -1.08
C GLN A 18 0.18 -9.11 0.21
N GLN A 19 1.41 -8.65 0.44
CA GLN A 19 1.81 -8.27 1.79
C GLN A 19 1.48 -6.84 2.23
N ASN A 20 0.79 -6.01 1.42
CA ASN A 20 0.04 -4.84 1.91
C ASN A 20 -0.64 -4.13 0.73
N HIS A 21 -1.96 -4.28 0.59
CA HIS A 21 -2.74 -3.49 -0.37
C HIS A 21 -2.90 -2.03 0.07
N PHE A 22 -2.70 -1.78 1.38
CA PHE A 22 -2.85 -0.46 1.96
C PHE A 22 -1.49 0.12 2.34
N PRO A 23 -1.32 1.45 2.19
CA PRO A 23 -0.18 2.13 2.77
C PRO A 23 -0.08 1.78 4.27
N PRO A 24 1.14 1.79 4.83
CA PRO A 24 1.31 1.55 6.26
C PRO A 24 0.42 2.51 7.05
N ASP A 25 -0.08 2.04 8.20
CA ASP A 25 -0.80 2.90 9.13
C ASP A 25 0.08 4.11 9.44
N VAL A 26 -0.42 5.29 9.09
CA VAL A 26 0.25 6.55 9.43
C VAL A 26 -0.22 6.98 10.82
N SER A 27 0.71 7.44 11.65
CA SER A 27 0.39 7.99 12.96
C SER A 27 -0.25 9.38 12.81
N GLY A 28 -1.43 9.59 13.38
CA GLY A 28 -2.12 10.88 13.42
C GLY A 28 -3.50 10.88 12.76
N ASP A 29 -4.19 12.01 12.85
CA ASP A 29 -5.48 12.21 12.16
C ASP A 29 -5.22 12.54 10.68
N LEU A 30 -5.75 11.70 9.79
CA LEU A 30 -5.63 11.90 8.35
C LEU A 30 -6.58 13.02 7.89
N GLN A 31 -6.02 14.18 7.59
CA GLN A 31 -6.75 15.30 7.01
C GLN A 31 -6.74 15.20 5.47
N PRO A 32 -7.87 15.41 4.79
CA PRO A 32 -7.91 15.51 3.34
C PRO A 32 -6.97 16.62 2.83
N VAL A 33 -6.26 16.37 1.72
CA VAL A 33 -5.35 17.37 1.11
C VAL A 33 -6.09 18.62 0.65
N ASN A 34 -7.36 18.49 0.30
CA ASN A 34 -8.25 19.60 -0.06
C ASN A 34 -8.90 20.29 1.15
N SER A 35 -8.46 19.99 2.37
CA SER A 35 -8.89 20.73 3.55
C SER A 35 -8.40 22.18 3.50
N ALA A 36 -9.20 23.10 4.06
CA ALA A 36 -8.91 24.53 4.02
C ALA A 36 -7.57 24.88 4.66
N SER A 37 -7.20 24.21 5.76
CA SER A 37 -5.93 24.37 6.46
C SER A 37 -4.73 24.02 5.58
N VAL A 38 -4.76 22.85 4.91
CA VAL A 38 -3.69 22.41 4.02
C VAL A 38 -3.58 23.32 2.79
N MET A 39 -4.71 23.70 2.20
CA MET A 39 -4.70 24.61 1.04
C MET A 39 -4.20 26.01 1.38
N GLN A 40 -4.47 26.51 2.60
CA GLN A 40 -3.96 27.79 3.06
C GLN A 40 -2.44 27.77 3.23
N GLU A 41 -1.87 26.68 3.76
CA GLU A 41 -0.43 26.51 3.89
C GLU A 41 0.25 26.53 2.52
N VAL A 42 -0.25 25.76 1.55
CA VAL A 42 0.30 25.69 0.19
C VAL A 42 0.24 27.05 -0.53
N ASN A 43 -0.83 27.82 -0.32
CA ASN A 43 -0.98 29.15 -0.95
C ASN A 43 -0.08 30.23 -0.31
N ASN A 44 0.53 29.96 0.84
CA ASN A 44 1.38 30.90 1.56
C ASN A 44 2.88 30.57 1.42
N VAL A 45 3.23 29.67 0.49
CA VAL A 45 4.59 29.33 0.05
C VAL A 45 4.88 30.05 -1.27
#